data_AF-A0A3Q2EGZ4-F1
#
_entry.id   AF-A0A3Q2EGZ4-F1
#
_cell.length_a   1.000
_cell.length_b   1.000
_cell.length_c   1.000
_cell.angle_alpha   90.00
_cell.angle_beta   90.00
_cell.angle_gamma   90.00
#
_symmetry.space_group_name_H-M   'P 1'
#
loop_
_entity.id
_entity.type
_entity.pdbx_description
1 polymer ?
#
loop_
_entity_poly.entity_id
_entity_poly.type
_entity_poly.pdbx_seq_one_letter_code
_entity_poly.pdbx_strand_id
1 'polypeptide(L)'
;LVAAVVTKMNCELNNVDPPVCVTDNIIGSDASCFDLILLGDMFYDEALADSLHRWLDRCIEDSGTKVLIGDPGRAHFEGHGIRKLLHHLAQFELPKSVREQNYGLISSHVWCYNRKL
;
A
#
# COMPACT_ATOMS: atom_id res chain seq x y z
N LEU A 1 11.39 11.29 5.59
CA LEU A 1 12.78 11.71 5.25
C LEU A 1 13.71 10.53 4.97
N VAL A 2 13.95 9.61 5.93
CA VAL A 2 14.84 8.45 5.71
C VAL A 2 14.43 7.59 4.51
N ALA A 3 13.13 7.24 4.40
CA ALA A 3 12.63 6.43 3.29
C ALA A 3 12.94 7.04 1.91
N ALA A 4 12.73 8.35 1.72
CA ALA A 4 13.02 9.03 0.46
C ALA A 4 14.51 8.99 0.09
N VAL A 5 15.40 9.14 1.07
CA VAL A 5 16.85 9.02 0.87
C VAL A 5 17.22 7.60 0.44
N VAL A 6 16.69 6.59 1.14
CA VAL A 6 16.94 5.17 0.82
C VAL A 6 16.36 4.79 -0.54
N THR A 7 15.18 5.30 -0.91
CA THR A 7 14.60 5.13 -2.25
C THR A 7 15.56 5.64 -3.31
N LYS A 8 16.12 6.85 -3.15
CA LYS A 8 17.10 7.39 -4.08
C LYS A 8 18.35 6.52 -4.19
N MET A 9 18.90 6.07 -3.07
CA MET A 9 20.07 5.17 -3.06
C MET A 9 19.78 3.84 -3.76
N ASN A 10 18.59 3.26 -3.55
CA ASN A 10 18.18 2.04 -4.22
C ASN A 10 18.02 2.24 -5.73
N CYS A 11 17.48 3.39 -6.14
CA CYS A 11 17.35 3.75 -7.55
C CYS A 11 18.73 3.88 -8.22
N GLU A 12 19.67 4.60 -7.58
CA GLU A 12 21.06 4.73 -8.04
C GLU A 12 21.74 3.35 -8.18
N LEU A 13 21.58 2.47 -7.18
CA LEU A 13 22.15 1.12 -7.21
C LEU A 13 21.61 0.26 -8.37
N ASN A 14 20.35 0.45 -8.76
CA ASN A 14 19.69 -0.31 -9.82
C ASN A 14 19.70 0.39 -11.18
N ASN A 15 20.41 1.53 -11.32
CA ASN A 15 20.43 2.35 -12.54
C ASN A 15 19.03 2.74 -13.04
N VAL A 16 18.14 3.13 -12.12
CA VAL A 16 16.81 3.66 -12.45
C VAL A 16 16.69 5.10 -11.96
N ASP A 17 15.96 5.93 -12.71
CA ASP A 17 15.71 7.31 -12.29
C ASP A 17 14.87 7.33 -11.00
N PRO A 18 15.28 8.12 -9.98
CA PRO A 18 14.51 8.22 -8.75
C PRO A 18 13.18 8.93 -9.00
N PRO A 19 12.06 8.40 -8.47
CA PRO A 19 10.78 9.08 -8.57
C PRO A 19 10.78 10.36 -7.72
N VAL A 20 9.81 11.25 -7.99
CA VAL A 20 9.52 12.37 -7.08
C VAL A 20 9.03 11.80 -5.76
N CYS A 21 9.78 12.04 -4.68
CA CYS A 21 9.39 11.65 -3.34
C CYS A 21 8.68 12.81 -2.63
N VAL A 22 7.38 12.65 -2.36
CA VAL A 22 6.60 13.55 -1.52
C VAL A 22 6.58 13.01 -0.10
N THR A 23 6.88 13.85 0.89
CA THR A 23 6.88 13.46 2.31
C THR A 23 5.69 14.01 3.09
N ASP A 24 4.96 14.96 2.51
CA ASP A 24 3.72 15.46 3.09
C ASP A 24 2.62 14.40 2.98
N ASN A 25 1.68 14.44 3.91
CA ASN A 25 0.53 13.55 3.84
C ASN A 25 -0.40 13.98 2.70
N ILE A 26 -0.53 13.12 1.68
CA ILE A 26 -1.43 13.34 0.55
C ILE A 26 -2.78 12.62 0.73
N ILE A 27 -2.92 11.78 1.77
CA ILE A 27 -4.19 11.07 2.02
C ILE A 27 -5.26 12.10 2.35
N GLY A 28 -6.33 12.08 1.57
CA GLY A 28 -7.46 13.00 1.72
C GLY A 28 -7.36 14.25 0.84
N SER A 29 -6.23 14.50 0.17
CA SER A 29 -6.14 15.56 -0.83
C SER A 29 -7.12 15.32 -1.98
N ASP A 30 -7.38 16.37 -2.77
CA ASP A 30 -8.04 16.20 -4.06
C ASP A 30 -7.27 15.14 -4.84
N ALA A 31 -8.01 14.14 -5.34
CA ALA A 31 -7.42 12.99 -6.00
C ALA A 31 -6.72 13.49 -7.27
N SER A 32 -5.39 13.54 -7.24
CA SER A 32 -4.60 13.62 -8.46
C SER A 32 -4.97 12.41 -9.31
N CYS A 33 -5.15 12.58 -10.63
CA CYS A 33 -5.42 11.46 -11.52
C CYS A 33 -4.21 10.52 -11.55
N PHE A 34 -4.22 9.48 -10.73
CA PHE A 34 -3.24 8.40 -10.76
C PHE A 34 -3.81 7.25 -11.59
N ASP A 35 -3.02 6.71 -12.54
CA ASP A 35 -3.43 5.48 -13.22
C ASP A 35 -3.37 4.27 -12.28
N LEU A 36 -2.40 4.29 -11.35
CA LEU A 36 -2.11 3.20 -10.42
C LEU A 36 -1.58 3.74 -9.08
N ILE A 37 -2.13 3.24 -7.98
CA ILE A 37 -1.61 3.40 -6.63
C ILE A 37 -1.13 2.04 -6.11
N LEU A 38 0.12 2.00 -5.65
CA LEU A 38 0.72 0.85 -4.97
C LEU A 38 0.88 1.18 -3.49
N LEU A 39 0.30 0.36 -2.62
CA LEU A 39 0.41 0.52 -1.17
C LEU A 39 1.20 -0.63 -0.57
N GLY A 40 2.17 -0.30 0.27
CA GLY A 40 2.84 -1.22 1.16
C GLY A 40 3.00 -0.57 2.51
N ASP A 41 2.84 -1.35 3.58
CA ASP A 41 3.07 -0.89 4.96
C ASP A 41 2.17 0.27 5.41
N MET A 42 0.88 0.26 5.03
CA MET A 42 -0.05 1.36 5.34
C MET A 42 -1.15 1.00 6.35
N PHE A 43 -1.37 -0.28 6.64
CA PHE A 43 -2.41 -0.76 7.56
C PHE A 43 -1.81 -1.14 8.93
N TYR A 44 -1.05 -0.22 9.52
CA TYR A 44 -0.47 -0.38 10.86
C TYR A 44 -1.21 0.41 11.96
N ASP A 45 -2.12 1.30 11.57
CA ASP A 45 -2.93 2.13 12.47
C ASP A 45 -4.38 2.20 11.93
N GLU A 46 -5.35 2.17 12.83
CA GLU A 46 -6.78 2.12 12.49
C GLU A 46 -7.28 3.43 11.86
N ALA A 47 -6.93 4.58 12.44
CA ALA A 47 -7.37 5.88 11.94
C ALA A 47 -6.75 6.21 10.57
N LEU A 48 -5.50 5.78 10.36
CA LEU A 48 -4.85 5.82 9.06
C LEU A 48 -5.56 4.91 8.06
N ALA A 49 -5.86 3.66 8.41
CA ALA A 49 -6.55 2.72 7.52
C ALA A 49 -7.92 3.25 7.07
N ASP A 50 -8.70 3.82 7.98
CA ASP A 50 -10.02 4.42 7.68
C ASP A 50 -9.91 5.61 6.74
N SER A 51 -8.93 6.49 6.97
CA SER A 51 -8.71 7.69 6.15
C SER A 51 -8.17 7.32 4.76
N LEU A 52 -7.28 6.33 4.72
CA LEU A 52 -6.72 5.77 3.49
C LEU A 52 -7.81 5.14 2.64
N HIS A 53 -8.65 4.29 3.23
CA HIS A 53 -9.76 3.64 2.52
C HIS A 53 -10.69 4.66 1.84
N ARG A 54 -11.14 5.68 2.58
CA ARG A 54 -12.01 6.74 2.01
C ARG A 54 -11.33 7.49 0.86
N TRP A 55 -10.03 7.75 0.96
CA TRP A 55 -9.29 8.43 -0.09
C TRP A 55 -9.11 7.54 -1.33
N LEU A 56 -8.81 6.26 -1.16
CA LEU A 56 -8.69 5.30 -2.27
C LEU A 56 -10.02 5.12 -3.00
N ASP A 57 -11.14 5.01 -2.26
CA ASP A 57 -12.46 4.87 -2.86
C ASP A 57 -12.78 6.07 -3.78
N ARG A 58 -12.45 7.30 -3.33
CA ARG A 58 -12.56 8.51 -4.17
C ARG A 58 -11.62 8.48 -5.38
N CYS A 59 -10.36 8.09 -5.22
CA CYS A 59 -9.42 8.00 -6.35
C CYS A 59 -9.91 7.02 -7.43
N ILE A 60 -10.52 5.90 -7.01
CA ILE A 60 -11.12 4.91 -7.91
C ILE A 60 -12.36 5.50 -8.60
N GLU A 61 -13.24 6.16 -7.84
CA GLU A 61 -14.48 6.74 -8.36
C GLU A 61 -14.24 7.88 -9.35
N ASP A 62 -13.37 8.83 -8.99
CA ASP A 62 -13.19 10.07 -9.74
C ASP A 62 -12.28 9.89 -10.96
N SER A 63 -11.31 8.96 -10.90
CA SER A 63 -10.26 8.83 -11.92
C SER A 63 -10.10 7.42 -12.50
N GLY A 64 -10.88 6.43 -12.02
CA GLY A 64 -10.70 5.04 -12.44
C GLY A 64 -9.36 4.44 -12.00
N THR A 65 -8.73 5.02 -10.97
CA THR A 65 -7.42 4.62 -10.45
C THR A 65 -7.39 3.14 -10.12
N LYS A 66 -6.37 2.40 -10.58
CA LYS A 66 -6.14 1.03 -10.11
C LYS A 66 -5.42 1.06 -8.76
N VAL A 67 -5.84 0.24 -7.80
CA VAL A 67 -5.18 0.18 -6.47
C VAL A 67 -4.73 -1.24 -6.17
N LEU A 68 -3.44 -1.39 -5.85
CA LEU A 68 -2.86 -2.64 -5.35
C LEU A 68 -2.32 -2.46 -3.93
N ILE A 69 -2.63 -3.40 -3.05
CA ILE A 69 -2.25 -3.38 -1.64
C ILE A 69 -1.40 -4.60 -1.34
N GLY A 70 -0.17 -4.38 -0.88
CA GLY A 70 0.69 -5.40 -0.28
C GLY A 70 0.59 -5.36 1.23
N ASP A 71 0.14 -6.45 1.86
CA ASP A 71 0.11 -6.59 3.32
C ASP A 71 0.33 -8.05 3.73
N PRO A 72 1.07 -8.32 4.83
CA PRO A 72 1.29 -9.67 5.34
C PRO A 72 0.14 -10.25 6.17
N GLY A 73 -0.96 -9.52 6.35
CA GLY A 73 -2.09 -9.95 7.18
C GLY A 73 -1.99 -9.40 8.60
N ARG A 74 -1.64 -8.13 8.76
CA ARG A 74 -1.57 -7.49 10.08
C ARG A 74 -2.97 -7.30 10.67
N ALA A 75 -3.07 -7.22 11.99
CA ALA A 75 -4.36 -7.13 12.69
C ALA A 75 -5.26 -5.99 12.17
N HIS A 76 -4.69 -4.79 11.96
CA HIS A 76 -5.45 -3.66 11.42
C HIS A 76 -5.84 -3.84 9.95
N PHE A 77 -5.09 -4.60 9.16
CA PHE A 77 -5.52 -4.96 7.81
C PHE A 77 -6.62 -6.03 7.83
N GLU A 78 -6.42 -7.10 8.60
CA GLU A 78 -7.31 -8.26 8.67
C GLU A 78 -8.71 -7.91 9.19
N GLY A 79 -8.78 -7.02 10.19
CA GLY A 79 -10.01 -6.57 10.83
C GLY A 79 -10.73 -5.43 10.11
N HIS A 80 -10.08 -4.76 9.16
CA HIS A 80 -10.64 -3.57 8.53
C HIS A 80 -11.62 -3.91 7.39
N GLY A 81 -12.70 -3.11 7.30
CA GLY A 81 -13.82 -3.36 6.38
C GLY A 81 -13.44 -3.40 4.90
N ILE A 82 -12.35 -2.71 4.52
CA ILE A 82 -11.83 -2.67 3.14
C ILE A 82 -11.62 -4.05 2.56
N ARG A 83 -11.26 -5.07 3.36
CA ARG A 83 -10.98 -6.43 2.86
C ARG A 83 -12.13 -7.05 2.08
N LYS A 84 -13.37 -6.66 2.36
CA LYS A 84 -14.55 -7.13 1.64
C LYS A 84 -14.59 -6.66 0.18
N LEU A 85 -13.82 -5.61 -0.12
CA LEU A 85 -13.69 -4.99 -1.44
C LEU A 85 -12.37 -5.37 -2.13
N LEU A 86 -11.59 -6.28 -1.53
CA LEU A 86 -10.28 -6.68 -2.03
C LEU A 86 -10.34 -8.06 -2.67
N HIS A 87 -9.76 -8.16 -3.86
CA HIS A 87 -9.56 -9.43 -4.56
C HIS A 87 -8.10 -9.87 -4.39
N HIS A 88 -7.87 -11.07 -3.88
CA HIS A 88 -6.53 -11.63 -3.76
C HIS A 88 -5.92 -11.86 -5.15
N LEU A 89 -4.67 -11.44 -5.34
CA LEU A 89 -3.95 -11.59 -6.61
C LEU A 89 -2.72 -12.51 -6.50
N ALA A 90 -1.95 -12.38 -5.41
CA ALA A 90 -0.70 -13.10 -5.26
C ALA A 90 -0.30 -13.27 -3.80
N GLN A 91 0.56 -14.25 -3.56
CA GLN A 91 1.16 -14.53 -2.26
C GLN A 91 2.65 -14.80 -2.44
N PHE A 92 3.46 -14.29 -1.52
CA PHE A 92 4.91 -14.42 -1.51
C PHE A 92 5.37 -14.86 -0.13
N GLU A 93 6.32 -15.79 -0.06
CA GLU A 93 6.94 -16.15 1.21
C GLU A 93 7.85 -15.02 1.71
N LEU A 94 7.79 -14.75 3.02
CA LEU A 94 8.63 -13.75 3.65
C LEU A 94 10.01 -14.35 4.00
N PRO A 95 11.11 -13.67 3.61
CA PRO A 95 12.45 -14.03 4.07
C PRO A 95 12.52 -14.02 5.60
N LYS A 96 13.38 -14.88 6.18
CA LYS A 96 13.50 -15.04 7.64
C LYS A 96 13.66 -13.70 8.38
N SER A 97 14.50 -12.81 7.87
CA SER A 97 14.73 -11.48 8.45
C SER A 97 13.46 -10.60 8.51
N VAL A 98 12.54 -10.77 7.55
CA VAL A 98 11.29 -10.00 7.49
C VAL A 98 10.23 -10.60 8.41
N ARG A 99 10.22 -11.92 8.61
CA ARG A 99 9.30 -12.59 9.54
C ARG A 99 9.45 -12.09 10.98
N GLU A 100 10.69 -11.88 11.41
CA GLU A 100 11.02 -11.35 12.74
C GLU A 100 10.44 -9.94 12.97
N GLN A 101 10.36 -9.14 11.90
CA GLN A 101 9.81 -7.78 11.95
C GLN A 101 8.27 -7.74 11.83
N ASN A 102 7.64 -8.84 11.40
CA ASN A 102 6.20 -8.93 11.17
C ASN A 102 5.55 -9.97 12.10
N TYR A 103 5.99 -10.04 13.36
CA TYR A 103 5.41 -10.90 14.41
C TYR A 103 5.32 -12.39 14.04
N GLY A 104 6.23 -12.88 13.21
CA GLY A 104 6.26 -14.28 12.77
C GLY A 104 5.37 -14.60 11.57
N LEU A 105 4.72 -13.61 10.95
CA LEU A 105 4.01 -13.81 9.68
C LEU A 105 4.97 -14.38 8.63
N ILE A 106 4.51 -15.40 7.90
CA ILE A 106 5.35 -16.19 6.99
C ILE A 106 5.19 -15.81 5.52
N SER A 107 4.14 -15.07 5.18
CA SER A 107 3.84 -14.66 3.82
C SER A 107 3.31 -13.23 3.75
N SER A 108 3.50 -12.62 2.58
CA SER A 108 2.85 -11.36 2.19
C SER A 108 1.90 -11.59 1.03
N HIS A 109 0.80 -10.86 1.02
CA HIS A 109 -0.25 -10.99 0.02
C HIS A 109 -0.40 -9.70 -0.76
N VAL A 110 -0.75 -9.82 -2.04
CA VAL A 110 -1.11 -8.68 -2.90
C VAL A 110 -2.59 -8.77 -3.21
N TRP A 111 -3.26 -7.65 -3.04
CA TRP A 111 -4.70 -7.51 -3.20
C TRP A 111 -5.00 -6.39 -4.20
N CYS A 112 -6.00 -6.60 -5.04
CA CYS A 112 -6.57 -5.57 -5.91
C CYS A 112 -7.79 -4.98 -5.22
N TYR A 113 -7.88 -3.65 -5.10
CA TYR A 113 -9.13 -3.02 -4.73
C TYR A 113 -10.09 -3.13 -5.92
N ASN A 114 -11.22 -3.78 -5.71
CA ASN A 114 -12.29 -3.86 -6.69
C ASN A 114 -13.63 -3.46 -6.06
N ARG A 115 -14.15 -2.30 -6.47
CA ARG A 115 -15.46 -1.80 -6.02
C ARG A 115 -16.63 -2.60 -6.60
N LYS A 116 -16.40 -3.43 -7.62
CA LYS A 116 -17.44 -4.27 -8.22
C LYS A 116 -17.58 -5.58 -7.45
N LEU A 117 -18.62 -5.67 -6.63
CA LEU A 117 -19.39 -6.91 -6.46
C LEU A 117 -20.40 -7.02 -7.60
#